data_AF-A0A2S2R7M0-F1
#
_entry.id   AF-A0A2S2R7M0-F1
#
_cell.length_a   1.000
_cell.length_b   1.000
_cell.length_c   1.000
_cell.angle_alpha   90.00
_cell.angle_beta   90.00
_cell.angle_gamma   90.00
#
_symmetry.space_group_name_H-M   'P 1'
#
loop_
_entity.id
_entity.type
_entity.pdbx_description
1 polymer ?
#
loop_
_entity_poly.entity_id
_entity_poly.type
_entity_poly.pdbx_seq_one_letter_code
_entity_poly.pdbx_strand_id
1 'polypeptide(L)'
;MKISKGKNIVMMDKYKHSELNKCLNVLKTNITEIPGKCKQLVVNNLIPKFLALHLKTSEAEVKSELIIHNQDNPYMDIGLTFNYDSTKFTYWWGMIELCPSDVSSIYLKKMPYSSCTDNENKSTSDTNIMYNIYVFSDRYSSTLQYLDDKGIIGLYTIIVVYFGYKLAFDIFRSFKFKLGYTETPYPDRILQLCYEIYLVRSFEEYEMEEDLYAMLIFLFRSPETLIRYTRKPNNMILE
;
A
#
# COMPACT_ATOMS: atom_id res chain seq x y z
N MET A 1 -7.11 -15.79 -9.05
CA MET A 1 -8.06 -15.65 -7.93
C MET A 1 -7.33 -16.08 -6.66
N LYS A 2 -7.05 -15.15 -5.73
CA LYS A 2 -6.52 -15.54 -4.41
C LYS A 2 -7.68 -16.05 -3.56
N ILE A 3 -7.49 -17.19 -2.91
CA ILE A 3 -8.51 -17.78 -2.03
C ILE A 3 -8.01 -17.61 -0.60
N SER A 4 -8.76 -16.85 0.20
CA SER A 4 -8.46 -16.71 1.63
C SER A 4 -8.86 -17.99 2.36
N LYS A 5 -7.95 -18.54 3.17
CA LYS A 5 -8.17 -19.76 3.95
C LYS A 5 -7.87 -19.50 5.42
N GLY A 6 -8.59 -20.20 6.31
CA GLY A 6 -8.35 -20.15 7.75
C GLY A 6 -8.80 -21.47 8.36
N LYS A 7 -8.09 -21.93 9.40
CA LYS A 7 -8.43 -23.14 10.13
C LYS A 7 -8.19 -22.91 11.62
N ASN A 8 -9.19 -23.22 12.43
CA ASN A 8 -9.04 -23.34 13.87
C ASN A 8 -9.04 -24.82 14.26
N ILE A 9 -8.23 -25.21 15.25
CA ILE A 9 -8.15 -26.58 15.76
C ILE A 9 -8.30 -26.51 17.27
N VAL A 10 -9.33 -27.17 17.78
CA VAL A 10 -9.61 -27.24 19.22
C VAL A 10 -9.49 -28.68 19.68
N MET A 11 -8.80 -28.88 20.79
CA MET A 11 -8.72 -30.20 21.44
C MET A 11 -10.03 -30.49 22.17
N MET A 12 -10.61 -31.65 21.90
CA MET A 12 -11.87 -32.05 22.49
C MET A 12 -11.65 -32.82 23.80
N ASP A 13 -12.48 -32.54 24.81
CA ASP A 13 -12.40 -33.23 26.09
C ASP A 13 -12.59 -34.75 25.95
N LYS A 14 -11.86 -35.54 26.74
CA LYS A 14 -11.93 -37.01 26.71
C LYS A 14 -13.36 -37.54 26.88
N TYR A 15 -14.16 -36.89 27.73
CA TYR A 15 -15.56 -37.26 27.94
C TYR A 15 -16.42 -37.01 26.68
N LYS A 16 -16.33 -35.80 26.10
CA LYS A 16 -17.06 -35.45 24.87
C LYS A 16 -16.63 -36.32 23.69
N HIS A 17 -15.33 -36.66 23.61
CA HIS A 17 -14.80 -37.57 22.61
C HIS A 17 -15.33 -39.00 22.79
N SER A 18 -15.42 -39.50 24.03
CA SER A 18 -16.02 -40.81 24.32
C SER A 18 -17.49 -40.86 23.94
N GLU A 19 -18.27 -39.83 24.25
CA GLU A 19 -19.68 -39.74 23.87
C GLU A 19 -19.84 -39.69 22.34
N LEU A 20 -19.04 -38.88 21.63
CA LEU A 20 -19.04 -38.86 20.16
C LEU A 20 -18.74 -40.24 19.56
N ASN A 21 -17.74 -40.95 20.11
CA ASN A 21 -17.40 -42.29 19.65
C ASN A 21 -18.54 -43.30 19.90
N LYS A 22 -19.28 -43.16 21.01
CA LYS A 22 -20.49 -43.95 21.24
C LYS A 22 -21.56 -43.64 20.18
N CYS A 23 -21.78 -42.36 19.85
CA CYS A 23 -22.72 -41.96 18.80
C CYS A 23 -22.34 -42.54 17.42
N LEU A 24 -21.05 -42.51 17.07
CA LEU A 24 -20.54 -43.07 15.81
C LEU A 24 -20.61 -44.60 15.78
N ASN A 25 -20.46 -45.27 16.92
CA ASN A 25 -20.57 -46.72 16.99
C ASN A 25 -22.03 -47.19 16.95
N VAL A 26 -22.98 -46.41 17.47
CA VAL A 26 -24.42 -46.66 17.32
C VAL A 26 -24.82 -46.68 15.84
N LEU A 27 -24.11 -45.96 14.95
CA LEU A 27 -24.35 -46.04 13.51
C LEU A 27 -23.87 -47.33 12.85
N LYS A 28 -22.93 -48.03 13.47
CA LYS A 28 -22.40 -49.30 12.95
C LYS A 28 -23.27 -50.49 13.33
N THR A 29 -24.04 -50.34 14.39
CA THR A 29 -25.01 -51.33 14.87
C THR A 29 -26.38 -50.90 14.38
N ASN A 30 -27.09 -51.69 13.58
CA ASN A 30 -28.44 -51.40 13.07
C ASN A 30 -29.48 -51.25 14.21
N ILE A 31 -29.39 -50.16 14.98
CA ILE A 31 -30.23 -49.86 16.14
C ILE A 31 -31.04 -48.62 15.76
N THR A 32 -32.36 -48.76 15.83
CA THR A 32 -33.35 -47.76 15.41
C THR A 32 -33.48 -46.58 16.39
N GLU A 33 -32.78 -46.61 17.53
CA GLU A 33 -32.86 -45.59 18.58
C GLU A 33 -31.50 -44.95 18.84
N ILE A 34 -31.38 -43.66 18.47
CA ILE A 34 -30.23 -42.84 18.83
C ILE A 34 -30.38 -42.40 20.29
N PRO A 35 -29.38 -42.60 21.16
CA PRO A 35 -29.45 -42.17 22.55
C PRO A 35 -29.59 -40.65 22.64
N GLY A 36 -30.41 -40.16 23.58
CA GLY A 36 -30.76 -38.75 23.71
C GLY A 36 -29.57 -37.79 23.84
N LYS A 37 -28.43 -38.22 24.39
CA LYS A 37 -27.19 -37.42 24.47
C LYS A 37 -26.52 -37.19 23.11
N CYS A 38 -26.71 -38.08 22.14
CA CYS A 38 -26.22 -37.89 20.77
C CYS A 38 -27.08 -36.91 19.97
N LYS A 39 -28.28 -36.57 20.45
CA LYS A 39 -29.13 -35.57 19.79
C LYS A 39 -28.56 -34.17 19.90
N GLN A 40 -27.76 -33.84 20.93
CA GLN A 40 -27.14 -32.53 21.07
C GLN A 40 -25.82 -32.60 21.86
N LEU A 41 -24.69 -32.53 21.15
CA LEU A 41 -23.34 -32.50 21.72
C LEU A 41 -22.76 -31.09 21.61
N VAL A 42 -22.38 -30.48 22.73
CA VAL A 42 -21.83 -29.13 22.76
C VAL A 42 -20.30 -29.14 22.64
N VAL A 43 -19.77 -28.46 21.63
CA VAL A 43 -18.32 -28.24 21.41
C VAL A 43 -18.03 -26.75 21.61
N ASN A 44 -17.05 -26.46 22.45
CA ASN A 44 -16.77 -25.09 22.86
C ASN A 44 -15.69 -24.45 21.99
N ASN A 45 -15.73 -23.13 21.84
CA ASN A 45 -14.71 -22.30 21.18
C ASN A 45 -14.31 -22.76 19.77
N LEU A 46 -15.25 -23.24 18.96
CA LEU A 46 -14.89 -23.91 17.69
C LEU A 46 -14.85 -22.95 16.49
N ILE A 47 -15.93 -22.20 16.23
CA ILE A 47 -16.09 -21.41 15.00
C ILE A 47 -16.10 -19.91 15.32
N PRO A 48 -15.33 -19.08 14.60
CA PRO A 48 -15.37 -17.64 14.78
C PRO A 48 -16.66 -17.05 14.21
N LYS A 49 -17.15 -15.98 14.82
CA LYS A 49 -18.35 -15.28 14.34
C LYS A 49 -18.03 -14.21 13.29
N PHE A 50 -16.90 -13.53 13.47
CA PHE A 50 -16.47 -12.42 12.62
C PHE A 50 -15.12 -12.72 11.98
N LEU A 51 -15.08 -12.63 10.65
CA LEU A 51 -13.87 -12.81 9.85
C LEU A 51 -13.59 -11.54 9.05
N ALA A 52 -12.34 -11.15 8.97
CA ALA A 52 -11.86 -10.13 8.05
C ALA A 52 -11.02 -10.78 6.95
N LEU A 53 -11.34 -10.41 5.71
CA LEU A 53 -10.60 -10.82 4.52
C LEU A 53 -9.84 -9.61 3.99
N HIS A 54 -8.52 -9.70 4.06
CA HIS A 54 -7.63 -8.70 3.48
C HIS A 54 -7.18 -9.16 2.09
N LEU A 55 -7.18 -8.26 1.10
CA LEU A 55 -6.75 -8.61 -0.27
C LEU A 55 -5.25 -8.91 -0.39
N LYS A 56 -4.45 -8.35 0.53
CA LYS A 56 -2.99 -8.54 0.54
C LYS A 56 -2.62 -9.95 1.02
N THR A 57 -3.36 -10.49 1.99
CA THR A 57 -3.08 -11.79 2.62
C THR A 57 -3.97 -12.89 2.02
N SER A 58 -3.47 -14.13 2.04
CA SER A 58 -4.27 -15.31 1.67
C SER A 58 -4.91 -15.98 2.89
N GLU A 59 -4.82 -15.33 4.05
CA GLU A 59 -5.29 -15.87 5.33
C GLU A 59 -6.49 -15.05 5.80
N ALA A 60 -7.54 -15.75 6.25
CA ALA A 60 -8.69 -15.12 6.87
C ALA A 60 -8.36 -14.78 8.33
N GLU A 61 -8.48 -13.51 8.69
CA GLU A 61 -8.18 -13.05 10.03
C GLU A 61 -9.45 -13.11 10.89
N VAL A 62 -9.33 -13.66 12.10
CA VAL A 62 -10.42 -13.63 13.08
C VAL A 62 -10.38 -12.30 13.82
N LYS A 63 -11.48 -11.55 13.81
CA LYS A 63 -11.55 -10.24 14.50
C LYS A 63 -12.16 -10.40 15.89
N SER A 64 -11.30 -10.47 16.90
CA SER A 64 -11.71 -10.59 18.29
C SER A 64 -12.35 -9.31 18.85
N GLU A 65 -12.03 -8.15 18.28
CA GLU A 65 -12.55 -6.85 18.70
C GLU A 65 -14.06 -6.71 18.48
N LEU A 66 -14.62 -7.50 17.58
CA LEU A 66 -16.07 -7.54 17.30
C LEU A 66 -16.82 -8.45 18.28
N ILE A 67 -16.10 -9.19 19.14
CA ILE A 67 -16.67 -10.02 20.19
C ILE A 67 -16.58 -9.25 21.50
N ILE A 68 -17.51 -8.30 21.65
CA ILE A 68 -17.55 -7.32 22.73
C ILE A 68 -17.68 -7.99 24.12
N HIS A 69 -18.39 -9.12 24.19
CA HIS A 69 -18.61 -9.82 25.46
C HIS A 69 -17.42 -10.67 25.92
N ASN A 70 -16.52 -11.06 25.01
CA ASN A 70 -15.37 -11.93 25.32
C ASN A 70 -14.27 -11.77 24.27
N GLN A 71 -13.41 -10.77 24.47
CA GLN A 71 -12.35 -10.43 23.52
C GLN A 71 -11.19 -11.45 23.52
N ASP A 72 -10.98 -12.17 24.62
CA ASP A 72 -9.91 -13.16 24.75
C ASP A 72 -10.20 -14.44 23.95
N ASN A 73 -11.48 -14.80 23.82
CA ASN A 73 -11.92 -15.98 23.08
C ASN A 73 -12.89 -15.60 21.96
N PRO A 74 -12.40 -15.37 20.73
CA PRO A 74 -13.22 -14.92 19.62
C PRO A 74 -14.00 -16.03 18.90
N TYR A 75 -14.24 -17.14 19.59
CA TYR A 75 -14.88 -18.33 19.03
C TYR A 75 -16.17 -18.64 19.78
N MET A 76 -17.16 -19.13 19.04
CA MET A 76 -18.47 -19.48 19.56
C MET A 76 -18.58 -20.97 19.88
N ASP A 77 -19.43 -21.26 20.85
CA ASP A 77 -19.85 -22.61 21.20
C ASP A 77 -20.93 -23.12 20.23
N ILE A 78 -20.91 -24.42 19.98
CA ILE A 78 -21.73 -25.04 18.93
C ILE A 78 -22.34 -26.33 19.45
N GLY A 79 -23.63 -26.49 19.19
CA GLY A 79 -24.34 -27.75 19.35
C GLY A 79 -24.28 -28.56 18.07
N LEU A 80 -23.77 -29.78 18.14
CA LEU A 80 -23.86 -30.76 17.06
C LEU A 80 -25.06 -31.65 17.32
N THR A 81 -25.95 -31.75 16.34
CA THR A 81 -27.11 -32.63 16.39
C THR A 81 -26.93 -33.76 15.41
N PHE A 82 -27.23 -34.97 15.85
CA PHE A 82 -27.15 -36.13 15.00
C PHE A 82 -28.55 -36.52 14.51
N ASN A 83 -28.76 -36.47 13.20
CA ASN A 83 -30.03 -36.82 12.57
C ASN A 83 -29.89 -38.12 11.80
N TYR A 84 -30.90 -38.98 11.94
CA TYR A 84 -31.00 -40.25 11.23
C TYR A 84 -32.42 -40.41 10.71
N ASP A 85 -32.53 -40.67 9.42
CA ASP A 85 -33.78 -41.03 8.77
C ASP A 85 -33.78 -42.54 8.53
N SER A 86 -34.61 -43.24 9.31
CA SER A 86 -34.77 -44.70 9.24
C SER A 86 -35.37 -45.16 7.92
N THR A 87 -36.10 -44.30 7.20
CA THR A 87 -36.77 -44.66 5.94
C THR A 87 -35.81 -44.67 4.76
N LYS A 88 -34.80 -43.78 4.78
CA LYS A 88 -33.80 -43.64 3.71
C LYS A 88 -32.43 -44.21 4.09
N PHE A 89 -32.28 -44.70 5.32
CA PHE A 89 -30.98 -45.09 5.90
C PHE A 89 -29.91 -44.01 5.76
N THR A 90 -30.32 -42.75 5.82
CA THR A 90 -29.41 -41.60 5.71
C THR A 90 -29.19 -40.98 7.06
N TYR A 91 -27.96 -40.54 7.30
CA TYR A 91 -27.60 -39.78 8.48
C TYR A 91 -26.84 -38.52 8.10
N TRP A 92 -27.01 -37.47 8.89
CA TRP A 92 -26.29 -36.23 8.73
C TRP A 92 -26.12 -35.53 10.07
N TRP A 93 -25.08 -34.70 10.15
CA TRP A 93 -24.86 -33.82 11.29
C TRP A 93 -25.54 -32.48 11.03
N GLY A 94 -26.39 -32.07 11.97
CA GLY A 94 -26.85 -30.69 12.09
C GLY A 94 -25.90 -29.90 12.98
N MET A 95 -25.75 -28.62 12.67
CA MET A 95 -25.00 -27.67 13.49
C MET A 95 -25.95 -26.60 13.99
N ILE A 96 -25.90 -26.33 15.28
CA ILE A 96 -26.73 -25.33 15.96
C ILE A 96 -25.80 -24.35 16.66
N GLU A 97 -26.06 -23.06 16.42
CA GLU A 97 -25.37 -21.98 17.11
C GLU A 97 -25.86 -21.88 18.57
N LEU A 98 -24.94 -21.94 19.54
CA LEU A 98 -25.28 -21.72 20.94
C LEU A 98 -24.96 -20.28 21.31
N CYS A 99 -26.01 -19.51 21.59
CA CYS A 99 -25.89 -18.10 21.87
C CYS A 99 -25.65 -17.89 23.38
N PRO A 100 -24.63 -17.11 23.78
CA PRO A 100 -24.41 -16.80 25.18
C PRO A 100 -25.58 -15.98 25.73
N SER A 101 -25.99 -16.29 26.96
CA SER A 101 -27.12 -15.65 27.65
C SER A 101 -26.78 -14.31 28.31
N ASP A 102 -25.54 -13.85 28.18
CA ASP A 102 -25.06 -12.66 28.87
C ASP A 102 -25.68 -11.37 28.34
N VAL A 103 -25.87 -10.37 29.22
CA VAL A 103 -26.40 -9.04 28.82
C VAL A 103 -25.49 -8.38 27.78
N SER A 104 -24.19 -8.63 27.84
CA SER A 104 -23.21 -8.14 26.89
C SER A 104 -23.32 -8.77 25.50
N SER A 105 -24.02 -9.90 25.32
CA SER A 105 -24.18 -10.60 24.04
C SER A 105 -25.41 -10.17 23.24
N ILE A 106 -26.24 -9.27 23.77
CA ILE A 106 -27.50 -8.81 23.15
C ILE A 106 -27.30 -8.30 21.72
N TYR A 107 -26.12 -7.77 21.40
CA TYR A 107 -25.78 -7.33 20.04
C TYR A 107 -25.86 -8.47 19.02
N LEU A 108 -25.54 -9.72 19.39
CA LEU A 108 -25.61 -10.87 18.51
C LEU A 108 -27.05 -11.16 18.06
N LYS A 109 -28.05 -10.90 18.92
CA LYS A 109 -29.49 -11.07 18.60
C LYS A 109 -30.00 -9.99 17.64
N LYS A 110 -29.40 -8.80 17.69
CA LYS A 110 -29.76 -7.67 16.83
C LYS A 110 -29.15 -7.75 15.42
N MET A 111 -28.21 -8.67 15.21
CA MET A 111 -27.58 -8.85 13.91
C MET A 111 -28.57 -9.42 12.88
N PRO A 112 -28.47 -9.00 11.60
CA PRO A 112 -29.34 -9.48 10.55
C PRO A 112 -29.15 -11.00 10.35
N TYR A 113 -30.26 -11.71 10.18
CA TYR A 113 -30.31 -13.17 10.04
C TYR A 113 -29.74 -13.96 11.22
N SER A 114 -29.57 -13.35 12.40
CA SER A 114 -29.00 -14.05 13.54
C SER A 114 -29.90 -15.21 14.01
N SER A 115 -29.25 -16.34 14.31
CA SER A 115 -29.91 -17.53 14.82
C SER A 115 -30.35 -17.36 16.30
N CYS A 116 -29.73 -16.38 16.98
CA CYS A 116 -29.96 -16.01 18.37
C CYS A 116 -31.22 -15.16 18.62
N THR A 117 -32.07 -14.95 17.60
CA THR A 117 -33.28 -14.13 17.75
C THR A 117 -34.29 -14.83 18.65
N ASP A 118 -34.73 -14.14 19.69
CA ASP A 118 -35.79 -14.58 20.60
C ASP A 118 -37.13 -14.50 19.86
N ASN A 119 -37.45 -15.53 19.07
CA ASN A 119 -38.83 -15.73 18.66
C ASN A 119 -39.54 -16.42 19.81
N GLU A 120 -40.08 -15.65 20.76
CA GLU A 120 -40.90 -16.14 21.88
C GLU A 120 -42.11 -17.00 21.42
N ASN A 121 -42.43 -16.99 20.11
CA ASN A 121 -43.50 -17.76 19.49
C ASN A 121 -43.04 -18.93 18.61
N LYS A 122 -41.75 -19.30 18.59
CA LYS A 122 -41.30 -20.46 17.80
C LYS A 122 -41.51 -21.73 18.62
N SER A 123 -42.51 -22.51 18.21
CA SER A 123 -42.70 -23.89 18.66
C SER A 123 -41.36 -24.64 18.59
N THR A 124 -41.06 -25.37 19.66
CA THR A 124 -39.85 -26.17 19.98
C THR A 124 -39.38 -27.18 18.92
N SER A 125 -39.98 -27.19 17.73
CA SER A 125 -39.63 -28.06 16.60
C SER A 125 -38.73 -27.40 15.54
N ASP A 126 -38.65 -26.07 15.48
CA ASP A 126 -37.86 -25.36 14.46
C ASP A 126 -36.59 -24.74 15.07
N THR A 127 -35.74 -25.59 15.66
CA THR A 127 -34.37 -25.18 16.03
C THR A 127 -33.69 -24.68 14.76
N ASN A 128 -33.28 -23.42 14.70
CA ASN A 128 -32.57 -22.87 13.55
C ASN A 128 -31.21 -23.62 13.41
N ILE A 129 -31.12 -24.55 12.45
CA ILE A 129 -29.90 -25.32 12.12
C ILE A 129 -28.90 -24.48 11.30
N MET A 130 -28.95 -23.15 11.44
CA MET A 130 -28.15 -22.23 10.63
C MET A 130 -27.17 -21.49 11.51
N TYR A 131 -25.88 -21.74 11.30
CA TYR A 131 -24.80 -20.97 11.87
C TYR A 131 -24.39 -19.86 10.89
N ASN A 132 -24.39 -18.61 11.35
CA ASN A 132 -24.06 -17.47 10.50
C ASN A 132 -22.65 -16.96 10.77
N ILE A 133 -21.86 -16.75 9.71
CA ILE A 133 -20.55 -16.10 9.79
C ILE A 133 -20.64 -14.74 9.11
N TYR A 134 -20.20 -13.69 9.79
CA TYR A 134 -20.10 -12.35 9.22
C TYR A 134 -18.69 -12.13 8.69
N VAL A 135 -18.59 -11.80 7.39
CA VAL A 135 -17.32 -11.64 6.69
C VAL A 135 -17.17 -10.21 6.22
N PHE A 136 -16.12 -9.55 6.68
CA PHE A 136 -15.73 -8.20 6.26
C PHE A 136 -14.68 -8.33 5.17
N SER A 137 -15.07 -8.04 3.94
CA SER A 137 -14.12 -7.94 2.83
C SER A 137 -13.61 -6.52 2.73
N ASP A 138 -12.30 -6.35 2.76
CA ASP A 138 -11.67 -5.10 2.38
C ASP A 138 -11.99 -4.78 0.90
N ARG A 139 -12.14 -3.50 0.56
CA ARG A 139 -12.37 -3.04 -0.80
C ARG A 139 -11.12 -2.34 -1.28
N TYR A 140 -10.35 -3.00 -2.13
CA TYR A 140 -9.15 -2.42 -2.72
C TYR A 140 -9.31 -2.28 -4.23
N SER A 141 -9.07 -1.08 -4.74
CA SER A 141 -9.05 -0.81 -6.19
C SER A 141 -7.72 -1.27 -6.78
N SER A 142 -7.78 -2.19 -7.74
CA SER A 142 -6.59 -2.75 -8.39
C SER A 142 -5.82 -1.76 -9.28
N THR A 143 -6.42 -0.63 -9.63
CA THR A 143 -5.89 0.30 -10.63
C THR A 143 -4.67 1.10 -10.17
N LEU A 144 -4.48 1.29 -8.85
CA LEU A 144 -3.39 2.11 -8.30
C LEU A 144 -2.32 1.29 -7.56
N GLN A 145 -2.43 -0.04 -7.53
CA GLN A 145 -1.53 -0.91 -6.78
C GLN A 145 -0.05 -0.78 -7.21
N TYR A 146 0.20 -0.43 -8.47
CA TYR A 146 1.54 -0.22 -9.00
C TYR A 146 2.20 1.06 -8.49
N LEU A 147 1.42 2.04 -8.04
CA LEU A 147 1.92 3.35 -7.61
C LEU A 147 2.29 3.39 -6.13
N ASP A 148 1.59 2.63 -5.28
CA ASP A 148 1.63 2.80 -3.82
C ASP A 148 3.00 2.58 -3.16
N ASP A 149 3.88 1.73 -3.72
CA ASP A 149 5.12 1.33 -3.00
C ASP A 149 6.41 1.71 -3.75
N LYS A 150 6.44 1.49 -5.08
CA LYS A 150 7.64 1.75 -5.90
C LYS A 150 7.46 2.83 -6.96
N GLY A 151 6.22 3.17 -7.30
CA GLY A 151 5.93 4.21 -8.30
C GLY A 151 6.26 5.60 -7.80
N ILE A 152 5.88 5.92 -6.56
CA ILE A 152 6.11 7.25 -5.95
C ILE A 152 7.60 7.57 -5.83
N ILE A 153 8.41 6.61 -5.38
CA ILE A 153 9.86 6.83 -5.26
C ILE A 153 10.52 7.03 -6.63
N GLY A 154 10.10 6.27 -7.65
CA GLY A 154 10.59 6.45 -9.02
C GLY A 154 10.19 7.80 -9.63
N LEU A 155 8.96 8.25 -9.36
CA LEU A 155 8.51 9.58 -9.80
C LEU A 155 9.35 10.70 -9.15
N TYR A 156 9.63 10.58 -7.85
CA TYR A 156 10.45 11.56 -7.13
C TYR A 156 11.87 11.63 -7.70
N THR A 157 12.52 10.49 -7.95
CA THR A 157 13.87 10.47 -8.51
C THR A 157 13.91 11.08 -9.91
N ILE A 158 12.91 10.82 -10.76
CA ILE A 158 12.84 11.42 -12.11
C ILE A 158 12.74 12.95 -12.02
N ILE A 159 11.83 13.48 -11.18
CA ILE A 159 11.65 14.93 -11.05
C ILE A 159 12.91 15.57 -10.50
N VAL A 160 13.46 15.05 -9.40
CA VAL A 160 14.63 15.62 -8.74
C VAL A 160 15.86 15.56 -9.63
N VAL A 161 16.11 14.43 -10.30
CA VAL A 161 17.23 14.29 -11.23
C VAL A 161 17.04 15.19 -12.44
N TYR A 162 15.84 15.25 -13.03
CA TYR A 162 15.60 16.09 -14.21
C TYR A 162 15.79 17.58 -13.90
N PHE A 163 15.13 18.09 -12.86
CA PHE A 163 15.25 19.50 -12.48
C PHE A 163 16.64 19.84 -11.95
N GLY A 164 17.22 18.98 -11.12
CA GLY A 164 18.56 19.16 -10.57
C GLY A 164 19.64 19.13 -11.65
N TYR A 165 19.61 18.14 -12.55
CA TYR A 165 20.56 18.03 -13.64
C TYR A 165 20.43 19.20 -14.61
N LYS A 166 19.20 19.56 -15.02
CA LYS A 166 18.98 20.65 -15.97
C LYS A 166 19.44 21.99 -15.41
N LEU A 167 19.05 22.32 -14.18
CA LEU A 167 19.46 23.57 -13.54
C LEU A 167 20.98 23.62 -13.33
N ALA A 168 21.58 22.56 -12.80
CA ALA A 168 23.02 22.51 -12.59
C ALA A 168 23.77 22.61 -13.92
N PHE A 169 23.35 21.84 -14.93
CA PHE A 169 24.00 21.82 -16.24
C PHE A 169 23.93 23.18 -16.95
N ASP A 170 22.79 23.86 -16.91
CA ASP A 170 22.62 25.18 -17.54
C ASP A 170 23.53 26.23 -16.89
N ILE A 171 23.64 26.22 -15.56
CA ILE A 171 24.54 27.13 -14.82
C ILE A 171 26.00 26.82 -15.15
N PHE A 172 26.45 25.57 -15.01
CA PHE A 172 27.84 25.19 -15.24
C PHE A 172 28.26 25.36 -16.71
N ARG A 173 27.36 25.13 -17.67
CA ARG A 173 27.64 25.35 -19.09
C ARG A 173 27.80 26.84 -19.39
N SER A 174 26.96 27.70 -18.80
CA SER A 174 27.05 29.15 -18.97
C SER A 174 28.40 29.70 -18.50
N PHE A 175 28.92 29.22 -17.36
CA PHE A 175 30.21 29.65 -16.84
C PHE A 175 31.39 29.33 -17.79
N LYS A 176 31.40 28.16 -18.43
CA LYS A 176 32.52 27.76 -19.31
C LYS A 176 32.67 28.66 -20.53
N PHE A 177 31.55 29.05 -21.16
CA PHE A 177 31.60 29.97 -22.31
C PHE A 177 31.92 31.40 -21.91
N LYS A 178 31.53 31.80 -20.69
CA LYS A 178 31.76 33.17 -20.20
C LYS A 178 33.21 33.41 -19.78
N LEU A 179 33.90 32.38 -19.27
CA LEU A 179 35.25 32.47 -18.69
C LEU A 179 36.27 33.17 -19.62
N GLY A 180 36.29 32.83 -20.90
CA GLY A 180 37.28 33.34 -21.86
C GLY A 180 37.22 34.86 -22.10
N TYR A 181 36.10 35.51 -21.78
CA TYR A 181 35.92 36.95 -21.94
C TYR A 181 35.85 37.70 -20.61
N THR A 182 35.38 37.05 -19.53
CA THR A 182 35.29 37.70 -18.21
C THR A 182 36.62 37.77 -17.46
N GLU A 183 37.56 36.87 -17.70
CA GLU A 183 38.83 36.80 -16.97
C GLU A 183 40.02 37.31 -17.79
N THR A 184 39.86 38.44 -18.48
CA THR A 184 40.99 39.06 -19.20
C THR A 184 41.88 39.87 -18.25
N PRO A 185 43.23 39.74 -18.31
CA PRO A 185 44.12 40.32 -17.30
C PRO A 185 44.35 41.83 -17.41
N TYR A 186 44.07 42.45 -18.56
CA TYR A 186 44.16 43.91 -18.78
C TYR A 186 43.13 44.36 -19.84
N PRO A 187 41.87 44.63 -19.44
CA PRO A 187 40.78 44.96 -20.36
C PRO A 187 40.88 46.38 -20.95
N ASP A 188 41.68 47.27 -20.36
CA ASP A 188 41.73 48.70 -20.71
C ASP A 188 42.11 48.95 -22.18
N ARG A 189 42.88 48.05 -22.81
CA ARG A 189 43.20 48.14 -24.25
C ARG A 189 41.99 47.95 -25.15
N ILE A 190 41.11 47.01 -24.78
CA ILE A 190 39.85 46.80 -25.51
C ILE A 190 38.93 48.00 -25.28
N LEU A 191 38.89 48.51 -24.05
CA LEU A 191 38.13 49.71 -23.73
C LEU A 191 38.61 50.93 -24.54
N GLN A 192 39.93 51.10 -24.67
CA GLN A 192 40.53 52.14 -25.50
C GLN A 192 40.10 52.01 -26.97
N LEU A 193 40.14 50.80 -27.53
CA LEU A 193 39.64 50.54 -28.89
C LEU A 193 38.15 50.92 -29.03
N CYS A 194 37.31 50.59 -28.05
CA CYS A 194 35.91 51.00 -28.05
C CYS A 194 35.74 52.53 -28.01
N TYR A 195 36.62 53.25 -27.29
CA TYR A 195 36.63 54.71 -27.27
C TYR A 195 37.11 55.31 -28.59
N GLU A 196 38.11 54.72 -29.24
CA GLU A 196 38.57 55.13 -30.56
C GLU A 196 37.45 54.99 -31.61
N ILE A 197 36.72 53.88 -31.59
CA ILE A 197 35.52 53.69 -32.44
C ILE A 197 34.47 54.77 -32.16
N TYR A 198 34.20 55.06 -30.89
CA TYR A 198 33.24 56.10 -30.50
C TYR A 198 33.66 57.49 -30.98
N LEU A 199 34.96 57.79 -30.87
CA LEU A 199 35.55 59.05 -31.28
C LEU A 199 35.51 59.22 -32.80
N VAL A 200 35.91 58.22 -33.58
CA VAL A 200 35.86 58.26 -35.05
C VAL A 200 34.42 58.41 -35.55
N ARG A 201 33.45 57.75 -34.90
CA ARG A 201 32.03 57.95 -35.19
C ARG A 201 31.57 59.40 -34.97
N SER A 202 32.12 60.08 -33.95
CA SER A 202 31.78 61.49 -33.69
C SER A 202 32.38 62.47 -34.71
N PHE A 203 33.43 62.06 -35.43
CA PHE A 203 34.04 62.82 -36.52
C PHE A 203 33.47 62.48 -37.91
N GLU A 204 32.52 61.53 -38.00
CA GLU A 204 31.90 61.05 -39.25
C GLU A 204 32.90 60.43 -40.26
N GLU A 205 34.05 59.93 -39.78
CA GLU A 205 35.05 59.25 -40.61
C GLU A 205 34.78 57.73 -40.69
N TYR A 206 33.75 57.35 -41.45
CA TYR A 206 33.24 55.98 -41.48
C TYR A 206 34.23 54.92 -41.98
N GLU A 207 35.16 55.26 -42.89
CA GLU A 207 36.17 54.31 -43.40
C GLU A 207 37.10 53.83 -42.28
N MET A 208 37.56 54.74 -41.41
CA MET A 208 38.36 54.37 -40.24
C MET A 208 37.53 53.65 -39.16
N GLU A 209 36.24 53.98 -39.04
CA GLU A 209 35.34 53.28 -38.13
C GLU A 209 35.20 51.81 -38.52
N GLU A 210 35.02 51.52 -39.81
CA GLU A 210 34.89 50.16 -40.34
C GLU A 210 36.15 49.32 -40.06
N ASP A 211 37.34 49.89 -40.25
CA ASP A 211 38.61 49.21 -39.98
C ASP A 211 38.81 48.90 -38.48
N LEU A 212 38.55 49.87 -37.60
CA LEU A 212 38.64 49.68 -36.14
C LEU A 212 37.60 48.65 -35.66
N TYR A 213 36.40 48.67 -36.21
CA TYR A 213 35.35 47.71 -35.89
C TYR A 213 35.66 46.29 -36.40
N ALA A 214 36.26 46.16 -37.57
CA ALA A 214 36.75 44.87 -38.08
C ALA A 214 37.83 44.27 -37.16
N MET A 215 38.73 45.12 -36.63
CA MET A 215 39.72 44.69 -35.63
C MET A 215 39.07 44.19 -34.34
N LEU A 216 38.02 44.87 -33.86
CA LEU A 216 37.26 44.45 -32.68
C LEU A 216 36.61 43.08 -32.89
N ILE A 217 35.93 42.87 -34.03
CA ILE A 217 35.32 41.57 -34.37
C ILE A 217 36.37 40.46 -34.44
N PHE A 218 37.51 40.73 -35.08
CA PHE A 218 38.59 39.75 -35.20
C PHE A 218 39.15 39.34 -33.83
N LEU A 219 39.31 40.29 -32.92
CA LEU A 219 39.71 40.05 -31.53
C LEU A 219 38.74 39.13 -30.78
N PHE A 220 37.43 39.39 -30.85
CA PHE A 220 36.43 38.59 -30.14
C PHE A 220 36.17 37.21 -30.78
N ARG A 221 36.51 37.04 -32.07
CA ARG A 221 36.35 35.78 -32.80
C ARG A 221 37.44 34.75 -32.50
N SER A 222 38.61 35.17 -31.99
CA SER A 222 39.71 34.28 -31.61
C SER A 222 40.15 34.51 -30.15
N PRO A 223 39.93 33.56 -29.24
CA PRO A 223 40.34 33.73 -27.84
C PRO A 223 41.87 33.84 -27.69
N GLU A 224 42.64 33.28 -28.62
CA GLU A 224 44.10 33.38 -28.60
C GLU A 224 44.59 34.80 -28.88
N THR A 225 43.97 35.51 -29.84
CA THR A 225 44.33 36.91 -30.16
C THR A 225 43.87 37.83 -29.04
N LEU A 226 42.69 37.58 -28.46
CA LEU A 226 42.16 38.33 -27.31
C LEU A 226 43.11 38.27 -26.11
N ILE A 227 43.62 37.08 -25.76
CA ILE A 227 44.58 36.90 -24.65
C ILE A 227 45.90 37.61 -24.94
N ARG A 228 46.42 37.49 -26.17
CA ARG A 228 47.67 38.17 -26.56
C ARG A 228 47.53 39.69 -26.47
N TYR A 229 46.38 40.22 -26.89
CA TYR A 229 46.10 41.65 -26.89
C TYR A 229 45.90 42.22 -25.48
N THR A 230 45.26 41.46 -24.59
CA THR A 230 45.01 41.85 -23.18
C THR A 230 46.15 41.50 -22.22
N ARG A 231 47.29 40.98 -22.71
CA ARG A 231 48.45 40.67 -21.86
C ARG A 231 49.08 41.94 -21.27
N LYS A 232 49.38 41.91 -19.96
CA LYS A 232 50.08 43.00 -19.27
C LYS A 232 51.41 43.35 -19.98
N PRO A 233 51.75 44.64 -20.12
CA PRO A 233 53.05 45.05 -20.65
C PRO A 233 54.17 44.61 -19.70
N ASN A 234 55.26 44.07 -20.26
CA ASN A 234 56.40 43.53 -19.49
C ASN A 234 57.10 44.57 -18.59
N ASN A 235 56.83 45.87 -18.76
CA ASN A 235 57.48 46.96 -18.02
C ASN A 235 56.82 47.28 -16.67
N MET A 236 55.81 46.51 -16.24
CA MET A 236 55.17 46.64 -14.92
C MET A 236 55.56 45.51 -13.95
N ILE A 237 56.77 44.97 -14.07
CA ILE A 237 57.40 44.09 -13.06
C ILE A 237 58.56 44.85 -12.42
N LEU A 238 58.26 46.00 -11.81
CA LEU A 238 59.14 46.68 -10.86
C LEU A 238 58.24 47.47 -9.91
N GLU A 239 57.65 46.76 -8.95
CA GLU A 239 57.42 47.19 -7.57
C GLU A 239 56.97 45.98 -6.73
#